data_AF-W0J706-F1
#
_entry.id   AF-W0J706-F1
#
_cell.length_a   1.000
_cell.length_b   1.000
_cell.length_c   1.000
_cell.angle_alpha   90.00
_cell.angle_beta   90.00
_cell.angle_gamma   90.00
#
_symmetry.space_group_name_H-M   'P 1'
#
loop_
_entity.id
_entity.type
_entity.pdbx_description
1 polymer ?
#
loop_
_entity_poly.entity_id
_entity_poly.type
_entity_poly.pdbx_seq_one_letter_code
_entity_poly.pdbx_strand_id
1 'polypeptide(L)' 'MSLATYPDLQKLTRKQKFELAEDLWLSGVSDRLPVPAEHRKTLDSRWADYKAGKIKRITREELQRRLDRARK' A
#
# COMPACT_ATOMS: atom_id res chain seq x y z
N MET A 1 -15.57 1.80 -16.28
CA MET A 1 -16.19 3.13 -16.41
C MET A 1 -15.34 3.98 -17.34
N SER A 2 -15.94 4.68 -18.30
CA SER A 2 -15.22 5.54 -19.26
C SER A 2 -15.10 6.97 -18.72
N LEU A 3 -13.96 7.63 -18.97
CA LEU A 3 -13.75 9.05 -18.66
C LEU A 3 -14.74 9.98 -19.38
N ALA A 4 -15.41 9.48 -20.43
CA ALA A 4 -16.50 10.17 -21.11
C ALA A 4 -17.68 10.52 -20.17
N THR A 5 -17.85 9.75 -19.09
CA THR A 5 -18.94 9.92 -18.13
C THR A 5 -18.76 11.14 -17.22
N TYR A 6 -17.54 11.70 -17.15
CA TYR A 6 -17.20 12.81 -16.26
C TYR A 6 -16.61 13.98 -17.06
N PRO A 7 -17.46 14.82 -17.66
CA PRO A 7 -17.00 15.90 -18.54
C PRO A 7 -16.09 16.92 -17.83
N ASP A 8 -16.25 17.09 -16.51
CA ASP A 8 -15.41 18.00 -15.73
C ASP A 8 -13.99 17.47 -15.55
N LEU A 9 -13.81 16.14 -15.52
CA LEU A 9 -12.48 15.54 -15.52
C LEU A 9 -11.76 15.76 -16.86
N GLN A 10 -12.49 15.89 -17.97
CA GLN A 10 -11.87 16.12 -19.28
C GLN A 10 -11.20 17.51 -19.36
N LYS A 11 -11.78 18.52 -18.69
CA LYS A 11 -11.29 19.89 -18.63
C LYS A 11 -10.01 20.05 -17.82
N LEU A 12 -9.71 19.08 -16.94
CA LEU A 12 -8.51 19.13 -16.09
C LEU A 12 -7.23 18.92 -16.92
N THR A 13 -6.20 19.69 -16.58
CA THR A 13 -4.84 19.46 -17.08
C THR A 13 -4.31 18.10 -16.60
N ARG A 14 -3.27 17.59 -17.27
CA ARG A 14 -2.62 16.33 -16.87
C ARG A 14 -2.16 16.36 -15.40
N LYS A 15 -1.60 17.48 -14.95
CA LYS A 15 -1.15 17.66 -13.56
C LYS A 15 -2.32 17.56 -12.57
N GLN A 16 -3.39 18.30 -12.81
CA GLN A 16 -4.59 18.28 -11.94
C GLN A 16 -5.27 16.91 -11.90
N LYS A 17 -5.23 16.15 -13.00
CA LYS A 17 -5.71 14.77 -13.03
C LYS A 17 -4.90 13.85 -12.12
N PHE A 18 -3.58 14.03 -12.08
CA PHE A 18 -2.72 13.25 -11.19
C PHE A 18 -2.93 13.63 -9.72
N GLU A 19 -2.99 14.92 -9.40
CA GLU A 19 -3.28 15.40 -8.04
C GLU A 19 -4.62 14.85 -7.54
N LEU A 20 -5.68 14.95 -8.36
CA LEU A 20 -6.98 14.40 -8.01
C LEU A 20 -6.98 12.88 -7.82
N ALA A 21 -6.22 12.15 -8.65
CA ALA A 21 -6.10 10.70 -8.50
C ALA A 21 -5.40 10.31 -7.18
N GLU A 22 -4.38 11.06 -6.78
CA GLU A 22 -3.69 10.88 -5.51
C GLU A 22 -4.61 11.19 -4.32
N ASP A 23 -5.32 12.31 -4.36
CA ASP A 23 -6.28 12.70 -3.33
C ASP A 23 -7.39 11.65 -3.17
N LEU A 24 -7.96 11.19 -4.29
CA LEU A 24 -8.98 10.14 -4.27
C LEU A 24 -8.43 8.82 -3.72
N TRP A 25 -7.22 8.45 -4.11
CA TRP A 25 -6.55 7.27 -3.57
C TRP A 25 -6.39 7.37 -2.05
N LEU A 26 -5.81 8.47 -1.56
CA LEU A 26 -5.60 8.69 -0.12
C LEU A 26 -6.92 8.79 0.66
N SER A 27 -7.97 9.37 0.08
CA SER A 27 -9.28 9.45 0.71
C SER A 27 -9.94 8.08 0.91
N GLY A 28 -9.62 7.12 0.04
CA GLY A 28 -10.14 5.75 0.11
C GLY A 28 -9.30 4.82 0.99
N VAL A 29 -8.03 5.17 1.28
CA VAL A 29 -7.16 4.37 2.14
C VAL A 29 -7.70 4.39 3.56
N SER A 30 -8.18 3.24 4.01
CA SER A 30 -8.68 3.01 5.36
C SER A 30 -8.22 1.64 5.84
N ASP A 31 -7.91 1.52 7.13
CA ASP A 31 -7.65 0.22 7.79
C ASP A 31 -8.86 -0.71 7.75
N ARG A 32 -10.03 -0.22 7.32
CA ARG A 32 -11.25 -1.00 7.13
C ARG A 32 -11.33 -1.70 5.77
N LEU A 33 -10.41 -1.39 4.84
CA LEU A 33 -10.41 -2.04 3.53
C LEU A 33 -10.06 -3.53 3.68
N PRO A 34 -10.79 -4.43 2.99
CA PRO A 34 -10.50 -5.84 3.05
C PRO A 34 -9.13 -6.12 2.43
N VAL A 35 -8.25 -6.76 3.20
CA VAL A 35 -6.96 -7.25 2.68
C VAL A 35 -7.24 -8.38 1.68
N PRO A 36 -6.73 -8.30 0.43
CA PRO A 36 -6.84 -9.39 -0.55
C PRO A 36 -6.43 -10.74 0.05
N ALA A 37 -7.15 -11.80 -0.31
CA ALA A 37 -6.97 -13.13 0.28
C ALA A 37 -5.51 -13.65 0.16
N GLU A 38 -4.84 -13.33 -0.94
CA GLU A 38 -3.44 -13.70 -1.17
C GLU A 38 -2.48 -13.02 -0.17
N HIS A 39 -2.72 -11.74 0.13
CA HIS A 39 -1.95 -11.01 1.12
C HIS A 39 -2.24 -11.52 2.53
N ARG A 40 -3.50 -11.83 2.83
CA ARG A 40 -3.88 -12.44 4.12
C ARG A 40 -3.16 -13.78 4.34
N LYS A 41 -3.13 -14.66 3.34
CA LYS A 41 -2.37 -15.93 3.42
C LYS A 41 -0.89 -15.71 3.74
N THR A 42 -0.28 -14.70 3.13
CA THR A 42 1.13 -14.36 3.38
C THR A 42 1.36 -13.86 4.80
N LEU A 43 0.46 -13.00 5.29
CA LEU A 43 0.50 -12.48 6.66
C LEU A 43 0.32 -13.62 7.69
N ASP A 44 -0.66 -14.49 7.48
CA ASP A 44 -0.93 -15.63 8.36
C ASP A 44 0.25 -16.60 8.42
N SER A 45 0.87 -16.91 7.27
CA SER A 45 2.06 -17.76 7.21
C SER A 45 3.23 -17.14 7.99
N ARG A 46 3.52 -15.85 7.78
CA ARG A 46 4.60 -15.15 8.49
C ARG A 46 4.33 -15.06 9.98
N TRP A 47 3.07 -14.88 10.37
CA TRP A 47 2.66 -14.85 11.76
C TRP A 47 2.82 -16.22 12.43
N ALA A 48 2.49 -17.30 11.75
CA ALA A 48 2.70 -18.66 12.22
C ALA A 48 4.20 -18.97 12.40
N ASP A 49 5.04 -18.62 11.43
CA ASP A 49 6.49 -18.82 11.51
C ASP A 49 7.13 -17.98 12.63
N TYR A 50 6.63 -16.76 12.84
CA TYR A 50 7.01 -15.94 13.98
C TYR A 50 6.63 -16.63 15.31
N LYS A 51 5.39 -17.11 15.47
CA LYS A 51 4.94 -17.80 16.68
C LYS A 51 5.68 -19.12 16.93
N ALA A 52 6.12 -19.79 15.87
CA ALA A 52 6.94 -20.99 15.95
C ALA A 52 8.44 -20.70 16.21
N GLY A 53 8.84 -19.43 16.36
CA GLY A 53 10.22 -19.04 16.64
C GLY A 53 11.17 -19.13 15.43
N LYS A 54 10.66 -19.41 14.23
CA LYS A 54 11.46 -19.50 13.00
C LYS A 54 11.93 -18.14 12.49
N ILE A 55 11.24 -17.07 12.88
CA ILE A 55 11.53 -15.69 12.46
C ILE A 55 11.72 -14.82 13.70
N LYS A 56 12.81 -14.06 13.76
CA LYS A 56 13.06 -13.07 14.81
C LYS A 56 12.32 -11.77 14.52
N ARG A 57 11.72 -11.15 15.56
CA ARG A 57 11.25 -9.76 15.45
C ARG A 57 12.48 -8.88 15.24
N ILE A 58 12.35 -7.90 14.35
CA ILE A 58 13.31 -6.81 14.22
C ILE A 58 12.65 -5.54 14.74
N THR A 59 13.43 -4.66 15.35
CA THR A 59 12.92 -3.33 15.74
C THR A 59 12.72 -2.47 14.50
N ARG A 60 12.02 -1.35 14.65
CA ARG A 60 11.81 -0.38 13.57
C ARG A 60 13.14 0.19 13.08
N GLU A 61 14.08 0.44 13.99
CA GLU A 61 15.42 0.94 13.70
C GLU A 61 16.22 -0.10 12.90
N GLU A 62 16.12 -1.39 13.27
CA GLU A 62 16.77 -2.46 12.51
C GLU A 62 16.17 -2.62 11.11
N LEU A 63 14.84 -2.49 10.97
CA LEU A 63 14.19 -2.46 9.66
C LEU A 63 14.72 -1.30 8.81
N GLN A 64 14.78 -0.09 9.36
CA GLN A 64 15.29 1.09 8.65
C GLN A 64 16.74 0.85 8.17
N ARG A 65 17.62 0.36 9.05
CA ARG A 65 19.02 0.04 8.71
C ARG A 65 19.15 -1.01 7.61
N ARG A 66 18.20 -1.93 7.46
CA ARG A 66 18.21 -2.93 6.36
C ARG A 66 17.75 -2.31 5.04
N LEU A 67 16.72 -1.48 5.08
CA LEU A 67 16.22 -0.77 3.90
C LEU A 67 17.28 0.17 3.33
N ASP A 68 17.99 0.90 4.18
CA ASP A 68 19.06 1.82 3.75
C ASP A 68 20.24 1.07 3.11
N ARG A 69 20.53 -0.14 3.59
CA ARG A 69 21.54 -1.03 2.99
C ARG A 69 21.12 -1.59 1.63
N ALA A 70 19.84 -1.92 1.44
CA ALA A 70 19.33 -2.48 0.19
C ALA A 70 19.18 -1.45 -0.95
N ARG A 71 19.23 -0.16 -0.62
CA ARG A 71 19.16 0.96 -1.59
C ARG A 71 20.54 1.42 -2.09
N LYS A 72 21.63 0.90 -1.52
CA LYS A 72 23.00 1.07 -2.02
C LYS A 72 23.32 -0.01 -3.04
#